data_AF-A0A0G9H7W2-F1
#
_entry.id   AF-A0A0G9H7W2-F1
#
_cell.length_a   1.000
_cell.length_b   1.000
_cell.length_c   1.000
_cell.angle_alpha   90.00
_cell.angle_beta   90.00
_cell.angle_gamma   90.00
#
_symmetry.space_group_name_H-M   'P 1'
#
loop_
_entity.id
_entity.type
_entity.pdbx_description
1 polymer ?
#
loop_
_entity_poly.entity_id
_entity_poly.type
_entity_poly.pdbx_seq_one_letter_code
_entity_poly.pdbx_strand_id
1 'polypeptide(L)'
;MSRFELFSTVVDTNGQRDRLRHPASGGYCAFEGWVRNSNEGREVDGLSYEAYAELAIAEGERIVAEAIERYGVTDARCVHRTGDLKIGDMAVWVGASAPHRDEAFRACRYIIDEIKHRLPIWKKEHYVTGESDWVACTHVYREHEHEGHQHHHHAHAAPFVPDYSRQTRLREVGEAGQAKLAASRVLVIGAGGLGCPVISYLAGAGIGTLGIVDGDRLDASNLHRQTMYDAQDIGELKAELASRRVAALNPTVQVQVWTQPLDAGNAVDVFRQFDLVIECTDDMRSRYLSSDAAVISGTPLILASIYQYEGQLQFVAAKPGAPCLRCLWPQEPSPESVGSCVLSGVLGPVPGVLGAMQANEALKYLLGLPQPHAGALSLVNLIDLSIQHLPIDAAGGCAAHGGCVEVARRALARSVDEREIDLVFDRLDDAIAAGYRLVDVREADELVSDPMPVAGAMHVPSAQVAERAGEFIDGRYLLVCASGRRSGHAARLLRGEGVQNVYSLAGGLHALRVPG
;
A
#
# COMPACT_ATOMS: atom_id res chain seq x y z
N MET A 1 -8.68 46.82 0.91
CA MET A 1 -9.87 46.29 1.61
C MET A 1 -9.92 44.81 1.35
N SER A 2 -10.37 44.03 2.33
CA SER A 2 -10.56 42.59 2.18
C SER A 2 -11.56 42.30 1.05
N ARG A 3 -11.24 41.31 0.19
CA ARG A 3 -12.07 40.82 -0.91
C ARG A 3 -12.91 39.61 -0.53
N PHE A 4 -12.57 38.94 0.58
CA PHE A 4 -13.37 37.87 1.15
C PHE A 4 -13.74 38.15 2.61
N GLU A 5 -15.03 38.12 2.94
CA GLU A 5 -15.52 38.47 4.28
C GLU A 5 -16.46 37.38 4.84
N LEU A 6 -16.42 37.18 6.16
CA LEU A 6 -17.37 36.33 6.89
C LEU A 6 -18.33 37.20 7.71
N PHE A 7 -19.63 36.88 7.65
CA PHE A 7 -20.66 37.57 8.42
C PHE A 7 -21.46 36.60 9.27
N SER A 8 -21.80 36.97 10.50
CA SER A 8 -22.78 36.25 11.31
C SER A 8 -24.22 36.77 11.11
N THR A 9 -24.37 37.90 10.41
CA THR A 9 -25.64 38.58 10.15
C THR A 9 -25.95 38.64 8.65
N VAL A 10 -27.14 39.15 8.31
CA VAL A 10 -27.56 39.34 6.91
C VAL A 10 -26.59 40.29 6.19
N VAL A 11 -26.18 39.90 4.98
CA VAL A 11 -25.24 40.65 4.15
C VAL A 11 -25.98 41.73 3.35
N ASP A 12 -25.46 42.97 3.38
CA ASP A 12 -25.92 44.05 2.50
C ASP A 12 -25.34 43.87 1.09
N THR A 13 -26.07 43.16 0.22
CA THR A 13 -25.63 42.90 -1.15
C THR A 13 -25.60 44.15 -2.03
N ASN A 14 -26.41 45.18 -1.74
CA ASN A 14 -26.36 46.45 -2.47
C ASN A 14 -25.05 47.19 -2.16
N GLY A 15 -24.67 47.25 -0.87
CA GLY A 15 -23.39 47.80 -0.45
C GLY A 15 -22.20 47.05 -1.07
N GLN A 16 -22.27 45.72 -1.16
CA GLN A 16 -21.21 44.93 -1.81
C GLN A 16 -21.16 45.14 -3.32
N ARG A 17 -22.30 45.21 -4.01
CA ARG A 17 -22.37 45.55 -5.44
C ARG A 17 -21.78 46.93 -5.71
N ASP A 18 -22.14 47.92 -4.90
CA ASP A 18 -21.73 49.31 -5.15
C ASP A 18 -20.21 49.49 -4.99
N ARG A 19 -19.55 48.66 -4.16
CA ARG A 19 -18.08 48.57 -4.08
C ARG A 19 -17.42 48.00 -5.35
N LEU A 20 -18.15 47.22 -6.15
CA LEU A 20 -17.68 46.66 -7.41
C LEU A 20 -18.00 47.56 -8.61
N ARG A 21 -18.72 48.68 -8.43
CA ARG A 21 -18.95 49.64 -9.51
C ARG A 21 -17.64 50.35 -9.86
N HIS A 22 -17.21 50.20 -11.10
CA HIS A 22 -16.03 50.86 -11.60
C HIS A 22 -16.29 51.44 -13.00
N PRO A 23 -15.83 52.67 -13.32
CA PRO A 23 -16.08 53.30 -14.63
C PRO A 23 -15.56 52.51 -15.84
N ALA A 24 -14.56 51.64 -15.64
CA ALA A 24 -14.00 50.79 -16.69
C ALA A 24 -14.75 49.46 -16.88
N SER A 25 -15.76 49.16 -16.06
CA SER A 25 -16.48 47.89 -16.09
C SER A 25 -17.77 48.01 -16.90
N GLY A 26 -17.83 47.34 -18.04
CA GLY A 26 -19.04 47.19 -18.86
C GLY A 26 -19.86 45.94 -18.53
N GLY A 27 -19.31 45.02 -17.73
CA GLY A 27 -19.95 43.79 -17.27
C GLY A 27 -19.90 43.65 -15.75
N TYR A 28 -21.00 43.20 -15.17
CA TYR A 28 -21.11 42.83 -13.76
C TYR A 28 -21.91 41.53 -13.66
N CYS A 29 -21.41 40.58 -12.89
CA CYS A 29 -22.07 39.33 -12.60
C CYS A 29 -22.09 39.12 -11.08
N ALA A 30 -23.20 38.59 -10.56
CA ALA A 30 -23.27 38.16 -9.18
C ALA A 30 -24.02 36.83 -9.05
N PHE A 31 -23.63 36.07 -8.05
CA PHE A 31 -24.23 34.81 -7.65
C PHE A 31 -24.64 34.89 -6.19
N GLU A 32 -25.81 34.32 -5.87
CA GLU A 32 -26.32 34.19 -4.52
C GLU A 32 -26.70 32.73 -4.25
N GLY A 33 -26.14 32.15 -3.18
CA GLY A 33 -26.50 30.83 -2.71
C GLY A 33 -27.49 30.93 -1.55
N TRP A 34 -28.73 30.47 -1.75
CA TRP A 34 -29.80 30.52 -0.74
C TRP A 34 -30.06 29.16 -0.11
N VAL A 35 -30.54 29.16 1.14
CA VAL A 35 -31.00 27.96 1.82
C VAL A 35 -32.32 27.48 1.21
N ARG A 36 -32.37 26.22 0.76
CA ARG A 36 -33.56 25.55 0.22
C ARG A 36 -34.15 24.57 1.23
N ASN A 37 -35.43 24.23 1.07
CA ASN A 37 -36.19 23.36 1.97
C ASN A 37 -35.97 21.85 1.73
N SER A 38 -35.08 21.45 0.83
CA SER A 38 -34.82 20.03 0.55
C SER A 38 -33.35 19.75 0.20
N ASN A 39 -32.82 18.64 0.69
CA ASN A 39 -31.51 18.11 0.27
C ASN A 39 -31.59 16.58 0.11
N GLU A 40 -31.12 16.05 -1.03
CA GLU A 40 -31.14 14.60 -1.35
C GLU A 40 -32.48 13.87 -1.07
N GLY A 41 -33.61 14.56 -1.27
CA GLY A 41 -34.95 14.01 -1.04
C GLY A 41 -35.45 14.09 0.40
N ARG A 42 -34.71 14.71 1.32
CA ARG A 42 -35.13 14.98 2.70
C ARG A 42 -35.52 16.45 2.90
N GLU A 43 -36.54 16.70 3.71
CA GLU A 43 -36.96 18.06 4.09
C GLU A 43 -36.05 18.65 5.17
N VAL A 44 -35.55 19.87 4.92
CA VAL A 44 -34.60 20.60 5.78
C VAL A 44 -35.29 21.87 6.27
N ASP A 45 -35.23 22.17 7.57
CA ASP A 45 -35.83 23.38 8.17
C ASP A 45 -34.83 24.55 8.36
N GLY A 46 -33.53 24.27 8.28
CA GLY A 46 -32.46 25.25 8.36
C GLY A 46 -31.06 24.66 8.19
N LEU A 47 -30.05 25.53 8.17
CA LEU A 47 -28.63 25.19 8.08
C LEU A 47 -27.83 25.90 9.16
N SER A 48 -26.78 25.27 9.66
CA SER A 48 -25.72 25.96 10.40
C SER A 48 -24.41 25.89 9.65
N TYR A 49 -23.69 27.02 9.56
CA TYR A 49 -22.35 27.08 9.01
C TYR A 49 -21.32 27.42 10.09
N GLU A 50 -20.32 26.57 10.25
CA GLU A 50 -19.18 26.80 11.14
C GLU A 50 -17.91 26.99 10.31
N ALA A 51 -17.03 27.89 10.73
CA ALA A 51 -15.81 28.22 10.02
C ALA A 51 -14.68 28.52 10.98
N TYR A 52 -13.46 28.09 10.66
CA TYR A 52 -12.27 28.60 11.31
C TYR A 52 -11.88 29.92 10.62
N ALA A 53 -12.31 31.04 11.22
CA ALA A 53 -12.37 32.34 10.54
C ALA A 53 -11.05 32.76 9.88
N GLU A 54 -9.91 32.60 10.55
CA GLU A 54 -8.61 33.02 10.02
C GLU A 54 -8.20 32.25 8.76
N LEU A 55 -8.36 30.91 8.77
CA LEU A 55 -8.05 30.06 7.60
C LEU A 55 -9.04 30.28 6.47
N ALA A 56 -10.33 30.42 6.78
CA ALA A 56 -11.37 30.68 5.80
C ALA A 56 -11.15 32.04 5.11
N ILE A 57 -10.80 33.09 5.87
CA ILE A 57 -10.51 34.40 5.30
C ILE A 57 -9.27 34.34 4.40
N ALA A 58 -8.18 33.73 4.88
CA ALA A 58 -6.95 33.62 4.10
C ALA A 58 -7.15 32.87 2.78
N GLU A 59 -7.87 31.74 2.81
CA GLU A 59 -8.12 30.94 1.61
C GLU A 59 -9.13 31.59 0.66
N GLY A 60 -10.17 32.24 1.21
CA GLY A 60 -11.14 33.00 0.42
C GLY A 60 -10.51 34.18 -0.32
N GLU A 61 -9.61 34.92 0.34
CA GLU A 61 -8.82 35.98 -0.31
C GLU A 61 -7.98 35.43 -1.47
N ARG A 62 -7.37 34.26 -1.29
CA ARG A 62 -6.58 33.60 -2.34
C ARG A 62 -7.44 33.23 -3.55
N ILE A 63 -8.60 32.62 -3.33
CA ILE A 63 -9.55 32.25 -4.40
C ILE A 63 -9.97 33.48 -5.21
N VAL A 64 -10.32 34.58 -4.53
CA VAL A 64 -10.77 35.79 -5.21
C VAL A 64 -9.62 36.46 -5.97
N ALA A 65 -8.41 36.50 -5.40
CA ALA A 65 -7.22 37.01 -6.08
C ALA A 65 -6.89 36.20 -7.34
N GLU A 66 -6.94 34.87 -7.27
CA GLU A 66 -6.75 33.99 -8.42
C GLU A 66 -7.77 34.26 -9.53
N ALA A 67 -9.04 34.48 -9.19
CA ALA A 67 -10.07 34.82 -10.17
C ALA A 67 -9.79 36.16 -10.88
N ILE A 68 -9.35 37.17 -10.11
CA ILE A 68 -8.99 38.49 -10.63
C ILE A 68 -7.84 38.38 -11.64
N GLU A 69 -6.78 37.68 -11.25
CA GLU A 69 -5.61 37.49 -12.10
C GLU A 69 -5.93 36.65 -13.35
N ARG A 70 -6.62 35.53 -13.16
CA ARG A 70 -6.90 34.55 -14.22
C ARG A 70 -7.82 35.08 -15.32
N TYR A 71 -8.83 35.86 -14.96
CA TYR A 71 -9.84 36.34 -15.89
C TYR A 71 -9.71 37.83 -16.21
N GLY A 72 -8.72 38.53 -15.65
CA GLY A 72 -8.49 39.94 -15.90
C GLY A 72 -9.67 40.83 -15.50
N VAL A 73 -10.45 40.43 -14.50
CA VAL A 73 -11.60 41.22 -14.04
C VAL A 73 -11.12 42.42 -13.24
N THR A 74 -11.89 43.52 -13.29
CA THR A 74 -11.53 44.78 -12.65
C THR A 74 -11.53 44.66 -11.12
N ASP A 75 -12.54 44.00 -10.57
CA ASP A 75 -12.58 43.65 -9.15
C ASP A 75 -13.54 42.47 -8.94
N ALA A 76 -13.33 41.73 -7.86
CA ALA A 76 -14.21 40.65 -7.45
C ALA A 76 -14.24 40.54 -5.93
N ARG A 77 -15.38 40.08 -5.39
CA ARG A 77 -15.62 39.93 -3.96
C ARG A 77 -16.47 38.71 -3.67
N CYS A 78 -16.24 38.11 -2.52
CA CYS A 78 -17.05 37.01 -2.03
C CYS A 78 -17.35 37.21 -0.54
N VAL A 79 -18.57 36.90 -0.14
CA VAL A 79 -19.02 36.99 1.25
C VAL A 79 -19.71 35.69 1.61
N HIS A 80 -19.38 35.13 2.76
CA HIS A 80 -20.05 33.93 3.28
C HIS A 80 -20.61 34.17 4.69
N ARG A 81 -21.83 33.68 4.92
CA ARG A 81 -22.49 33.78 6.22
C ARG A 81 -22.19 32.54 7.08
N THR A 82 -21.95 32.75 8.36
CA THR A 82 -21.76 31.71 9.39
C THR A 82 -22.87 31.79 10.44
N GLY A 83 -23.02 30.74 11.25
CA GLY A 83 -24.12 30.59 12.20
C GLY A 83 -25.37 29.96 11.56
N ASP A 84 -26.51 30.16 12.23
CA ASP A 84 -27.79 29.56 11.83
C ASP A 84 -28.50 30.38 10.74
N LEU A 85 -28.94 29.69 9.70
CA LEU A 85 -29.64 30.23 8.55
C LEU A 85 -30.97 29.49 8.34
N LYS A 86 -32.03 30.27 8.09
CA LYS A 86 -33.37 29.74 7.79
C LYS A 86 -33.53 29.50 6.30
N ILE A 87 -34.53 28.70 5.91
CA ILE A 87 -34.94 28.58 4.51
C ILE A 87 -35.17 29.98 3.91
N GLY A 88 -34.59 30.23 2.73
CA GLY A 88 -34.61 31.52 2.04
C GLY A 88 -33.46 32.47 2.43
N ASP A 89 -32.73 32.22 3.51
CA ASP A 89 -31.57 33.03 3.86
C ASP A 89 -30.43 32.84 2.86
N MET A 90 -29.69 33.91 2.59
CA MET A 90 -28.48 33.87 1.77
C MET A 90 -27.28 33.38 2.59
N ALA A 91 -26.65 32.30 2.13
CA ALA A 91 -25.45 31.72 2.72
C ALA A 91 -24.17 32.29 2.11
N VAL A 92 -24.17 32.58 0.81
CA VAL A 92 -22.99 33.06 0.10
C VAL A 92 -23.38 34.03 -1.00
N TRP A 93 -22.58 35.07 -1.17
CA TRP A 93 -22.68 36.03 -2.25
C TRP A 93 -21.33 36.17 -2.94
N VAL A 94 -21.33 36.20 -4.26
CA VAL A 94 -20.13 36.43 -5.08
C VAL A 94 -20.46 37.52 -6.09
N GLY A 95 -19.57 38.49 -6.27
CA GLY A 95 -19.68 39.51 -7.29
C GLY A 95 -18.38 39.69 -8.05
N ALA A 96 -18.47 39.89 -9.36
CA ALA A 96 -17.33 40.18 -10.23
C ALA A 96 -17.68 41.27 -11.26
N SER A 97 -16.80 42.25 -11.41
CA SER A 97 -16.92 43.36 -12.35
C SER A 97 -15.77 43.32 -13.35
N ALA A 98 -16.08 43.46 -14.64
CA ALA A 98 -15.09 43.40 -15.72
C ALA A 98 -15.45 44.34 -16.88
N PRO A 99 -14.52 44.66 -17.79
CA PRO A 99 -14.83 45.45 -18.98
C PRO A 99 -15.90 44.79 -19.87
N HIS A 100 -15.91 43.46 -19.92
CA HIS A 100 -16.83 42.66 -20.73
C HIS A 100 -17.54 41.59 -19.89
N ARG A 101 -18.69 41.13 -20.38
CA ARG A 101 -19.60 40.25 -19.60
C ARG A 101 -19.08 38.82 -19.41
N ASP A 102 -18.32 38.29 -20.37
CA ASP A 102 -17.90 36.87 -20.36
C ASP A 102 -16.92 36.60 -19.21
N GLU A 103 -15.97 37.51 -19.00
CA GLU A 103 -14.98 37.50 -17.94
C GLU A 103 -15.66 37.63 -16.57
N ALA A 104 -16.68 38.48 -16.45
CA ALA A 104 -17.47 38.60 -15.22
C ALA A 104 -18.20 37.29 -14.89
N PHE A 105 -18.80 36.61 -15.87
CA PHE A 105 -19.44 35.30 -15.66
C PHE A 105 -18.44 34.22 -15.25
N ARG A 106 -17.30 34.13 -15.97
CA ARG A 106 -16.28 33.12 -15.70
C ARG A 106 -15.64 33.29 -14.32
N ALA A 107 -15.32 34.52 -13.94
CA ALA A 107 -14.76 34.81 -12.61
C ALA A 107 -15.78 34.52 -11.50
N CYS A 108 -17.04 34.93 -11.66
CA CYS A 108 -18.09 34.68 -10.68
C CYS A 108 -18.32 33.17 -10.47
N ARG A 109 -18.38 32.39 -11.58
CA ARG A 109 -18.51 30.93 -11.53
C ARG A 109 -17.30 30.25 -10.88
N TYR A 110 -16.10 30.65 -11.27
CA TYR A 110 -14.87 30.10 -10.70
C TYR A 110 -14.82 30.31 -9.18
N ILE A 111 -15.12 31.52 -8.70
CA ILE A 111 -15.08 31.81 -7.26
C ILE A 111 -16.05 30.91 -6.50
N ILE A 112 -17.31 30.78 -6.93
CA ILE A 112 -18.27 29.95 -6.18
C ILE A 112 -17.87 28.46 -6.18
N ASP A 113 -17.38 27.94 -7.29
CA ASP A 113 -16.95 26.54 -7.39
C ASP A 113 -15.75 26.27 -6.46
N GLU A 114 -14.76 27.16 -6.46
CA GLU A 114 -13.59 27.04 -5.59
C GLU A 114 -13.93 27.27 -4.11
N ILE A 115 -14.88 28.15 -3.78
CA ILE A 115 -15.37 28.33 -2.41
C ILE A 115 -16.02 27.04 -1.91
N LYS A 116 -16.79 26.35 -2.75
CA LYS A 116 -17.38 25.04 -2.39
C LYS A 116 -16.36 23.93 -2.24
N HIS A 117 -15.20 24.06 -2.86
CA HIS A 117 -14.16 23.03 -2.90
C HIS A 117 -13.06 23.21 -1.85
N ARG A 118 -12.57 24.43 -1.65
CA ARG A 118 -11.36 24.73 -0.88
C ARG A 118 -11.61 25.41 0.45
N LEU A 119 -12.74 26.11 0.59
CA LEU A 119 -12.96 26.96 1.75
C LEU A 119 -13.23 26.09 3.00
N PRO A 120 -12.48 26.27 4.11
CA PRO A 120 -12.68 25.50 5.35
C PRO A 120 -13.91 26.01 6.12
N ILE A 121 -15.10 25.73 5.56
CA ILE A 121 -16.41 25.98 6.16
C ILE A 121 -17.19 24.65 6.16
N TRP A 122 -17.74 24.30 7.32
CA TRP A 122 -18.54 23.11 7.51
C TRP A 122 -20.03 23.46 7.56
N LYS A 123 -20.82 22.64 6.88
CA LYS A 123 -22.27 22.78 6.78
C LYS A 123 -22.94 21.69 7.61
N LYS A 124 -23.83 22.08 8.51
CA LYS A 124 -24.70 21.19 9.26
C LYS A 124 -26.14 21.42 8.81
N GLU A 125 -26.85 20.35 8.45
CA GLU A 125 -28.27 20.40 8.07
C GLU A 125 -29.14 20.07 9.28
N HIS A 126 -30.26 20.78 9.43
CA HIS A 126 -31.30 20.46 10.41
C HIS A 126 -32.53 19.96 9.67
N TYR A 127 -32.94 18.73 9.97
CA TYR A 127 -34.09 18.11 9.32
C TYR A 127 -35.36 18.30 10.16
N VAL A 128 -36.51 18.35 9.48
CA VAL A 128 -37.83 18.51 10.13
C VAL A 128 -38.12 17.37 11.14
N THR A 129 -37.46 16.23 11.00
CA THR A 129 -37.53 15.08 11.92
C THR A 129 -36.82 15.30 13.26
N GLY A 130 -36.08 16.40 13.42
CA GLY A 130 -35.28 16.72 14.61
C GLY A 130 -33.86 16.14 14.60
N GLU A 131 -33.49 15.41 13.55
CA GLU A 131 -32.12 14.93 13.31
C GLU A 131 -31.26 16.04 12.68
N SER A 132 -29.95 16.01 12.93
CA SER A 132 -29.02 16.97 12.32
C SER A 132 -27.75 16.26 11.84
N ASP A 133 -27.38 16.45 10.58
CA ASP A 133 -26.21 15.81 9.98
C ASP A 133 -25.16 16.82 9.54
N TRP A 134 -23.89 16.49 9.80
CA TRP A 134 -22.77 17.18 9.18
C TRP A 134 -22.65 16.70 7.74
N VAL A 135 -22.93 17.61 6.81
CA VAL A 135 -22.84 17.30 5.39
C VAL A 135 -21.45 17.69 4.93
N ALA A 136 -20.61 16.68 4.68
CA ALA A 136 -19.36 16.89 3.97
C ALA A 136 -19.68 17.50 2.60
N CYS A 137 -18.94 18.53 2.18
CA CYS A 137 -18.97 18.98 0.78
C CYS A 137 -18.27 17.93 -0.10
N THR A 138 -18.78 16.71 -0.17
CA THR A 138 -18.38 15.70 -1.15
C THR A 138 -19.16 15.97 -2.42
N HIS A 139 -18.54 16.61 -3.41
CA HIS A 139 -19.06 16.58 -4.77
C HIS A 139 -18.06 15.93 -5.72
N VAL A 140 -18.54 14.84 -6.30
CA VAL A 140 -17.97 14.11 -7.42
C VAL A 140 -17.82 15.08 -8.60
N TYR A 141 -16.63 15.08 -9.20
CA TYR A 141 -16.33 15.76 -10.45
C TYR A 141 -17.38 15.39 -11.52
N ARG A 142 -18.11 16.37 -12.04
CA ARG A 142 -18.81 16.24 -13.32
C ARG A 142 -18.12 17.18 -14.30
N GLU A 143 -17.48 16.61 -15.31
CA GLU A 143 -17.04 17.34 -16.49
C GLU A 143 -18.24 18.11 -17.05
N HIS A 144 -18.12 19.43 -17.10
CA HIS A 144 -19.05 20.25 -17.85
C HIS A 144 -18.50 20.37 -19.27
N GLU A 145 -19.03 19.54 -20.15
CA GLU A 145 -18.93 19.71 -21.60
C GLU A 145 -19.49 21.07 -22.02
N HIS A 146 -18.67 21.85 -22.71
CA HIS A 146 -19.15 22.85 -23.65
C HIS A 146 -18.70 22.41 -25.04
N GLU A 147 -19.64 21.83 -25.77
CA GLU A 147 -19.51 21.61 -27.22
C GLU A 147 -19.37 22.97 -27.93
N GLY A 148 -18.27 23.09 -28.67
CA GLY A 148 -18.09 24.10 -29.71
C GLY A 148 -17.29 23.46 -30.83
N HIS A 149 -17.98 22.93 -31.84
CA HIS A 149 -17.39 22.34 -33.03
C HIS A 149 -16.34 23.24 -33.67
N GLN A 150 -15.06 22.89 -33.54
CA GLN A 150 -14.02 23.24 -34.51
C GLN A 150 -13.05 22.07 -34.66
N HIS A 151 -12.97 21.57 -35.89
CA HIS A 151 -11.99 20.58 -36.32
C HIS A 151 -10.57 21.05 -36.00
N HIS A 152 -9.93 20.46 -35.00
CA HIS A 152 -8.49 20.62 -34.80
C HIS A 152 -7.84 19.29 -34.40
N HIS A 153 -6.82 18.96 -35.19
CA HIS A 153 -5.72 18.03 -34.96
C HIS A 153 -5.60 17.46 -33.55
N HIS A 154 -5.41 16.14 -33.46
CA HIS A 154 -4.95 15.42 -32.27
C HIS A 154 -3.73 16.12 -31.64
N ALA A 155 -3.98 17.03 -30.71
CA ALA A 155 -2.98 17.51 -29.78
C ALA A 155 -2.75 16.37 -28.79
N HIS A 156 -1.53 15.84 -28.75
CA HIS A 156 -1.08 14.98 -27.67
C HIS A 156 -1.45 15.66 -26.35
N ALA A 157 -2.27 15.02 -25.53
CA ALA A 157 -2.57 15.49 -24.18
C ALA A 157 -1.24 15.79 -23.48
N ALA A 158 -1.14 16.94 -22.82
CA ALA A 158 0.05 17.30 -22.07
C ALA A 158 0.44 16.13 -21.14
N PRO A 159 1.73 15.78 -21.04
CA PRO A 159 2.15 14.68 -20.19
C PRO A 159 1.69 14.95 -18.75
N PHE A 160 1.18 13.91 -18.08
CA PHE A 160 0.76 14.01 -16.67
C PHE A 160 1.92 14.52 -15.82
N VAL A 161 1.66 15.54 -14.99
CA VAL A 161 2.61 16.06 -14.02
C VAL A 161 2.01 15.87 -12.63
N PRO A 162 2.65 15.08 -11.75
CA PRO A 162 2.19 14.92 -10.36
C PRO A 162 2.30 16.24 -9.58
N ASP A 163 1.34 16.51 -8.71
CA ASP A 163 1.38 17.64 -7.78
C ASP A 163 1.89 17.20 -6.40
N TYR A 164 3.18 17.46 -6.14
CA TYR A 164 3.80 17.21 -4.84
C TYR A 164 3.81 18.46 -3.92
N SER A 165 3.10 19.53 -4.26
CA SER A 165 3.17 20.81 -3.52
C SER A 165 2.86 20.69 -2.03
N ARG A 166 1.98 19.75 -1.64
CA ARG A 166 1.65 19.50 -0.23
C ARG A 166 2.82 18.89 0.54
N GLN A 167 3.56 17.97 -0.06
CA GLN A 167 4.74 17.38 0.60
C GLN A 167 5.95 18.30 0.51
N THR A 168 6.19 19.00 -0.60
CA THR A 168 7.33 19.93 -0.72
C THR A 168 7.22 21.16 0.18
N ARG A 169 6.02 21.51 0.67
CA ARG A 169 5.83 22.52 1.72
C ARG A 169 6.43 22.12 3.07
N LEU A 170 6.62 20.83 3.35
CA LEU A 170 7.33 20.38 4.54
C LEU A 170 8.81 20.74 4.37
N ARG A 171 9.37 21.47 5.33
CA ARG A 171 10.74 22.00 5.25
C ARG A 171 11.77 20.89 5.05
N GLU A 172 11.55 19.74 5.68
CA GLU A 172 12.42 18.58 5.63
C GLU A 172 12.30 17.80 4.31
N VAL A 173 11.22 18.01 3.56
CA VAL A 173 11.06 17.50 2.20
C VAL A 173 11.59 18.54 1.22
N GLY A 174 10.89 19.66 1.00
CA GLY A 174 11.26 20.65 0.01
C GLY A 174 11.45 20.06 -1.40
N GLU A 175 11.95 20.88 -2.32
CA GLU A 175 12.30 20.41 -3.67
C GLU A 175 13.44 19.37 -3.65
N ALA A 176 14.40 19.53 -2.74
CA ALA A 176 15.55 18.63 -2.63
C ALA A 176 15.17 17.22 -2.15
N GLY A 177 14.29 17.13 -1.15
CA GLY A 177 13.75 15.85 -0.67
C GLY A 177 12.86 15.19 -1.71
N GLN A 178 12.06 15.96 -2.45
CA GLN A 178 11.29 15.42 -3.58
C GLN A 178 12.20 14.83 -4.65
N ALA A 179 13.26 15.54 -5.04
CA ALA A 179 14.24 15.05 -6.00
C ALA A 179 14.93 13.78 -5.49
N LYS A 180 15.18 13.69 -4.18
CA LYS A 180 15.74 12.49 -3.54
C LYS A 180 14.77 11.30 -3.63
N LEU A 181 13.49 11.49 -3.35
CA LEU A 181 12.47 10.46 -3.52
C LEU A 181 12.39 10.00 -4.99
N ALA A 182 12.37 10.95 -5.92
CA ALA A 182 12.34 10.67 -7.36
C ALA A 182 13.60 9.94 -7.89
N ALA A 183 14.73 10.01 -7.18
CA ALA A 183 15.94 9.26 -7.51
C ALA A 183 16.03 7.91 -6.78
N SER A 184 15.17 7.66 -5.78
CA SER A 184 15.23 6.48 -4.92
C SER A 184 14.61 5.25 -5.59
N ARG A 185 15.15 4.08 -5.26
CA ARG A 185 14.72 2.77 -5.73
C ARG A 185 14.34 1.91 -4.54
N VAL A 186 13.07 1.51 -4.43
CA VAL A 186 12.56 0.70 -3.32
C VAL A 186 12.02 -0.64 -3.82
N LEU A 187 12.42 -1.73 -3.18
CA LEU A 187 11.87 -3.07 -3.43
C LEU A 187 10.80 -3.39 -2.38
N VAL A 188 9.62 -3.83 -2.81
CA VAL A 188 8.54 -4.30 -1.95
C VAL A 188 8.33 -5.79 -2.21
N ILE A 189 8.49 -6.61 -1.17
CA ILE A 189 8.31 -8.07 -1.21
C ILE A 189 6.95 -8.40 -0.62
N GLY A 190 6.01 -8.81 -1.45
CA GLY A 190 4.60 -9.03 -1.13
C GLY A 190 3.74 -7.82 -1.51
N ALA A 191 2.77 -8.04 -2.38
CA ALA A 191 1.74 -7.08 -2.78
C ALA A 191 0.38 -7.40 -2.09
N GLY A 192 0.44 -8.05 -0.92
CA GLY A 192 -0.71 -8.39 -0.10
C GLY A 192 -1.22 -7.24 0.77
N GLY A 193 -1.80 -7.55 1.93
CA GLY A 193 -2.47 -6.56 2.79
C GLY A 193 -1.52 -5.47 3.32
N LEU A 194 -0.28 -5.84 3.68
CA LEU A 194 0.78 -4.89 4.06
C LEU A 194 1.33 -4.14 2.83
N GLY A 195 1.52 -4.86 1.72
CA GLY A 195 2.12 -4.31 0.51
C GLY A 195 1.26 -3.28 -0.22
N CYS A 196 -0.07 -3.47 -0.25
CA CYS A 196 -1.02 -2.57 -0.88
C CYS A 196 -0.88 -1.09 -0.44
N PRO A 197 -0.93 -0.75 0.87
CA PRO A 197 -0.69 0.61 1.32
C PRO A 197 0.76 1.05 1.07
N VAL A 198 1.76 0.18 1.25
CA VAL A 198 3.18 0.52 1.00
C VAL A 198 3.38 1.02 -0.44
N ILE A 199 2.97 0.20 -1.41
CA ILE A 199 3.11 0.49 -2.83
C ILE A 199 2.34 1.78 -3.19
N SER A 200 1.10 1.92 -2.72
CA SER A 200 0.26 3.10 -2.98
C SER A 200 0.88 4.38 -2.43
N TYR A 201 1.33 4.38 -1.17
CA TYR A 201 1.91 5.56 -0.54
C TYR A 201 3.27 5.94 -1.13
N LEU A 202 4.12 4.96 -1.45
CA LEU A 202 5.42 5.25 -2.09
C LEU A 202 5.26 5.75 -3.52
N ALA A 203 4.32 5.19 -4.28
CA ALA A 203 3.99 5.69 -5.62
C ALA A 203 3.42 7.11 -5.54
N GLY A 204 2.47 7.36 -4.64
CA GLY A 204 1.89 8.70 -4.42
C GLY A 204 2.91 9.74 -3.94
N ALA A 205 3.92 9.32 -3.16
CA ALA A 205 5.01 10.19 -2.71
C ALA A 205 6.04 10.51 -3.81
N GLY A 206 5.98 9.82 -4.96
CA GLY A 206 6.86 10.05 -6.10
C GLY A 206 8.21 9.36 -5.98
N ILE A 207 8.27 8.14 -5.46
CA ILE A 207 9.47 7.30 -5.55
C ILE A 207 9.82 7.05 -7.01
N GLY A 208 11.10 7.15 -7.37
CA GLY A 208 11.57 6.99 -8.75
C GLY A 208 11.34 5.60 -9.32
N THR A 209 11.69 4.56 -8.56
CA THR A 209 11.53 3.16 -8.99
C THR A 209 10.97 2.29 -7.87
N LEU A 210 9.91 1.54 -8.18
CA LEU A 210 9.35 0.50 -7.32
C LEU A 210 9.62 -0.88 -7.93
N GLY A 211 10.37 -1.71 -7.22
CA GLY A 211 10.40 -3.15 -7.45
C GLY A 211 9.26 -3.81 -6.68
N ILE A 212 8.50 -4.71 -7.31
CA ILE A 212 7.39 -5.43 -6.69
C ILE A 212 7.61 -6.93 -6.92
N VAL A 213 7.67 -7.69 -5.83
CA VAL A 213 7.80 -9.16 -5.87
C VAL A 213 6.53 -9.76 -5.28
N ASP A 214 5.76 -10.50 -6.07
CA ASP A 214 4.64 -11.30 -5.56
C ASP A 214 4.33 -12.43 -6.55
N GLY A 215 4.30 -13.67 -6.06
CA GLY A 215 4.05 -14.86 -6.89
C GLY A 215 2.59 -15.29 -6.92
N ASP A 216 1.72 -14.66 -6.14
CA ASP A 216 0.33 -15.09 -6.00
C ASP A 216 -0.56 -14.48 -7.07
N ARG A 217 -1.67 -15.19 -7.32
CA ARG A 217 -2.85 -14.63 -7.98
C ARG A 217 -3.79 -14.02 -6.93
N LEU A 218 -4.55 -13.01 -7.34
CA LEU A 218 -5.57 -12.42 -6.49
C LEU A 218 -6.73 -13.40 -6.29
N ASP A 219 -7.12 -13.62 -5.03
CA ASP A 219 -8.28 -14.44 -4.66
C ASP A 219 -9.40 -13.58 -4.05
N ALA A 220 -10.65 -14.00 -4.17
CA ALA A 220 -11.79 -13.27 -3.60
C ALA A 220 -11.64 -13.02 -2.08
N SER A 221 -11.05 -13.99 -1.36
CA SER A 221 -10.77 -13.89 0.09
C SER A 221 -9.72 -12.82 0.44
N ASN A 222 -9.07 -12.21 -0.54
CA ASN A 222 -8.03 -11.21 -0.33
C ASN A 222 -8.60 -9.78 -0.26
N LEU A 223 -9.73 -9.54 -0.93
CA LEU A 223 -10.27 -8.19 -1.18
C LEU A 223 -10.61 -7.41 0.10
N HIS A 224 -10.97 -8.09 1.19
CA HIS A 224 -11.31 -7.43 2.45
C HIS A 224 -10.12 -6.71 3.12
N ARG A 225 -8.89 -6.97 2.67
CA ARG A 225 -7.65 -6.39 3.24
C ARG A 225 -6.63 -5.93 2.21
N GLN A 226 -6.84 -6.19 0.92
CA GLN A 226 -5.96 -5.78 -0.19
C GLN A 226 -6.68 -4.72 -1.05
N THR A 227 -6.83 -3.53 -0.48
CA THR A 227 -7.75 -2.49 -0.97
C THR A 227 -7.30 -1.78 -2.25
N MET A 228 -6.13 -2.13 -2.80
CA MET A 228 -5.67 -1.65 -4.10
C MET A 228 -6.39 -2.36 -5.27
N TYR A 229 -6.96 -3.55 -5.01
CA TYR A 229 -7.57 -4.40 -6.03
C TYR A 229 -9.09 -4.44 -5.91
N ASP A 230 -9.74 -4.88 -6.97
CA ASP A 230 -11.19 -5.03 -7.03
C ASP A 230 -11.63 -6.44 -7.50
N ALA A 231 -12.94 -6.69 -7.51
CA ALA A 231 -13.49 -8.00 -7.83
C ALA A 231 -13.25 -8.44 -9.30
N GLN A 232 -12.95 -7.51 -10.21
CA GLN A 232 -12.68 -7.83 -11.61
C GLN A 232 -11.25 -8.34 -11.81
N ASP A 233 -10.36 -8.03 -10.87
CA ASP A 233 -8.95 -8.42 -10.89
C ASP A 233 -8.72 -9.89 -10.45
N ILE A 234 -9.75 -10.61 -9.99
CA ILE A 234 -9.62 -11.95 -9.41
C ILE A 234 -9.02 -12.92 -10.43
N GLY A 235 -8.01 -13.68 -9.99
CA GLY A 235 -7.27 -14.63 -10.81
C GLY A 235 -6.04 -14.05 -11.50
N GLU A 236 -5.87 -12.73 -11.53
CA GLU A 236 -4.67 -12.10 -12.10
C GLU A 236 -3.49 -12.08 -11.11
N LEU A 237 -2.25 -11.98 -11.62
CA LEU A 237 -1.05 -11.95 -10.79
C LEU A 237 -0.95 -10.63 -10.01
N LYS A 238 -0.79 -10.71 -8.68
CA LYS A 238 -0.79 -9.52 -7.80
C LYS A 238 0.31 -8.53 -8.14
N ALA A 239 1.50 -9.00 -8.51
CA ALA A 239 2.62 -8.12 -8.84
C ALA A 239 2.37 -7.32 -10.12
N GLU A 240 1.77 -7.94 -11.14
CA GLU A 240 1.38 -7.27 -12.39
C GLU A 240 0.22 -6.30 -12.15
N LEU A 241 -0.79 -6.72 -11.38
CA LEU A 241 -1.89 -5.85 -10.95
C LEU A 241 -1.39 -4.60 -10.24
N ALA A 242 -0.49 -4.78 -9.25
CA ALA A 242 0.09 -3.67 -8.51
C ALA A 242 0.84 -2.71 -9.45
N SER A 243 1.59 -3.23 -10.43
CA SER A 243 2.24 -2.40 -11.44
C SER A 243 1.25 -1.55 -12.24
N ARG A 244 0.12 -2.13 -12.68
CA ARG A 244 -0.94 -1.38 -13.37
C ARG A 244 -1.55 -0.29 -12.47
N ARG A 245 -1.77 -0.60 -11.20
CA ARG A 245 -2.31 0.35 -10.21
C ARG A 245 -1.34 1.50 -9.93
N VAL A 246 -0.03 1.23 -9.84
CA VAL A 246 1.00 2.28 -9.74
C VAL A 246 1.02 3.14 -10.98
N ALA A 247 1.01 2.56 -12.18
CA ALA A 247 1.02 3.32 -13.43
C ALA A 247 -0.22 4.23 -13.58
N ALA A 248 -1.38 3.76 -13.10
CA ALA A 248 -2.61 4.56 -13.08
C ALA A 248 -2.57 5.67 -12.02
N LEU A 249 -1.99 5.40 -10.84
CA LEU A 249 -1.88 6.36 -9.74
C LEU A 249 -0.84 7.45 -10.03
N ASN A 250 0.34 7.05 -10.51
CA ASN A 250 1.46 7.95 -10.76
C ASN A 250 2.36 7.42 -11.90
N PRO A 251 2.12 7.81 -13.15
CA PRO A 251 2.86 7.33 -14.31
C PRO A 251 4.33 7.80 -14.37
N THR A 252 4.78 8.68 -13.47
CA THR A 252 6.21 9.05 -13.40
C THR A 252 7.05 8.01 -12.65
N VAL A 253 6.41 7.09 -11.93
CA VAL A 253 7.08 6.02 -11.17
C VAL A 253 7.40 4.86 -12.09
N GLN A 254 8.66 4.43 -12.13
CA GLN A 254 9.06 3.23 -12.87
C GLN A 254 8.78 1.99 -12.02
N VAL A 255 8.20 0.95 -12.63
CA VAL A 255 7.89 -0.30 -11.92
C VAL A 255 8.65 -1.47 -12.52
N GLN A 256 9.27 -2.28 -11.66
CA GLN A 256 9.88 -3.56 -12.00
C GLN A 256 9.14 -4.68 -11.27
N VAL A 257 8.80 -5.75 -11.97
CA VAL A 257 7.92 -6.81 -11.45
C VAL A 257 8.65 -8.15 -11.45
N TRP A 258 8.57 -8.85 -10.32
CA TRP A 258 8.91 -10.27 -10.19
C TRP A 258 7.64 -11.04 -9.82
N THR A 259 7.19 -11.89 -10.73
CA THR A 259 6.05 -12.79 -10.54
C THR A 259 6.45 -14.14 -9.93
N GLN A 260 7.72 -14.27 -9.52
CA GLN A 260 8.25 -15.42 -8.82
C GLN A 260 8.81 -14.96 -7.47
N PRO A 261 8.64 -15.75 -6.39
CA PRO A 261 9.23 -15.43 -5.11
C PRO A 261 10.75 -15.27 -5.20
N LEU A 262 11.31 -14.40 -4.34
CA LEU A 262 12.75 -14.37 -4.13
C LEU A 262 13.18 -15.60 -3.32
N ASP A 263 14.41 -16.02 -3.56
CA ASP A 263 14.99 -17.18 -2.93
C ASP A 263 16.46 -16.93 -2.57
N ALA A 264 17.10 -17.87 -1.87
CA ALA A 264 18.49 -17.71 -1.45
C ALA A 264 19.51 -17.60 -2.60
N GLY A 265 19.10 -17.85 -3.85
CA GLY A 265 19.96 -17.85 -5.03
C GLY A 265 19.95 -16.51 -5.74
N ASN A 266 18.87 -15.73 -5.59
CA ASN A 266 18.73 -14.44 -6.26
C ASN A 266 18.55 -13.25 -5.29
N ALA A 267 18.12 -13.47 -4.04
CA ALA A 267 17.67 -12.38 -3.17
C ALA A 267 18.76 -11.31 -2.94
N VAL A 268 20.00 -11.74 -2.68
CA VAL A 268 21.12 -10.81 -2.43
C VAL A 268 21.40 -9.91 -3.63
N ASP A 269 21.38 -10.47 -4.84
CA ASP A 269 21.68 -9.72 -6.06
C ASP A 269 20.54 -8.78 -6.47
N VAL A 270 19.30 -9.16 -6.17
CA VAL A 270 18.15 -8.25 -6.32
C VAL A 270 18.26 -7.11 -5.32
N PHE A 271 18.53 -7.38 -4.03
CA PHE A 271 18.62 -6.36 -2.98
C PHE A 271 19.67 -5.29 -3.28
N ARG A 272 20.80 -5.65 -3.89
CA ARG A 272 21.86 -4.71 -4.29
C ARG A 272 21.42 -3.67 -5.32
N GLN A 273 20.29 -3.89 -5.99
CA GLN A 273 19.77 -2.98 -7.01
C GLN A 273 18.85 -1.90 -6.42
N PHE A 274 18.63 -1.89 -5.12
CA PHE A 274 17.69 -0.98 -4.45
C PHE A 274 18.34 -0.29 -3.25
N ASP A 275 17.84 0.90 -2.92
CA ASP A 275 18.30 1.70 -1.78
C ASP A 275 17.66 1.24 -0.46
N LEU A 276 16.50 0.59 -0.55
CA LEU A 276 15.71 0.12 0.58
C LEU A 276 14.83 -1.06 0.14
N VAL A 277 14.69 -2.05 1.03
CA VAL A 277 13.73 -3.14 0.88
C VAL A 277 12.65 -3.06 1.95
N ILE A 278 11.42 -3.40 1.59
CA ILE A 278 10.27 -3.49 2.48
C ILE A 278 9.69 -4.90 2.33
N GLU A 279 9.68 -5.65 3.43
CA GLU A 279 9.17 -7.01 3.49
C GLU A 279 7.74 -6.95 4.05
N CYS A 280 6.80 -7.39 3.23
CA CYS A 280 5.36 -7.27 3.44
C CYS A 280 4.65 -8.64 3.35
N THR A 281 5.38 -9.75 3.40
CA THR A 281 4.80 -11.09 3.36
C THR A 281 4.32 -11.54 4.74
N ASP A 282 3.39 -12.49 4.74
CA ASP A 282 2.90 -13.16 5.94
C ASP A 282 3.70 -14.42 6.30
N ASP A 283 4.77 -14.71 5.55
CA ASP A 283 5.58 -15.90 5.68
C ASP A 283 6.86 -15.67 6.49
N MET A 284 7.08 -16.51 7.51
CA MET A 284 8.26 -16.42 8.36
C MET A 284 9.55 -16.76 7.59
N ARG A 285 9.52 -17.71 6.66
CA ARG A 285 10.72 -18.07 5.86
C ARG A 285 11.20 -16.90 5.02
N SER A 286 10.28 -16.26 4.32
CA SER A 286 10.52 -15.04 3.54
C SER A 286 11.14 -13.91 4.38
N ARG A 287 10.69 -13.73 5.63
CA ARG A 287 11.28 -12.74 6.57
C ARG A 287 12.72 -13.04 6.92
N TYR A 288 13.04 -14.30 7.26
CA TYR A 288 14.42 -14.70 7.55
C TYR A 288 15.31 -14.56 6.32
N LEU A 289 14.85 -15.03 5.16
CA LEU A 289 15.56 -14.84 3.89
C LEU A 289 15.83 -13.36 3.60
N SER A 290 14.81 -12.51 3.74
CA SER A 290 14.93 -11.07 3.49
C SER A 290 15.88 -10.40 4.47
N SER A 291 15.81 -10.75 5.76
CA SER A 291 16.73 -10.20 6.77
C SER A 291 18.17 -10.64 6.52
N ASP A 292 18.38 -11.89 6.15
CA ASP A 292 19.71 -12.42 5.83
C ASP A 292 20.27 -11.77 4.55
N ALA A 293 19.44 -11.64 3.50
CA ALA A 293 19.82 -10.97 2.27
C ALA A 293 20.16 -9.48 2.50
N ALA A 294 19.41 -8.77 3.35
CA ALA A 294 19.69 -7.40 3.75
C ALA A 294 21.06 -7.28 4.45
N VAL A 295 21.33 -8.13 5.44
CA VAL A 295 22.60 -8.13 6.17
C VAL A 295 23.79 -8.43 5.26
N ILE A 296 23.64 -9.33 4.28
CA ILE A 296 24.71 -9.68 3.33
C ILE A 296 24.93 -8.61 2.27
N SER A 297 23.85 -8.03 1.73
CA SER A 297 23.92 -6.99 0.69
C SER A 297 24.33 -5.63 1.25
N GLY A 298 24.06 -5.38 2.54
CA GLY A 298 24.17 -4.06 3.15
C GLY A 298 22.98 -3.15 2.83
N THR A 299 21.93 -3.68 2.17
CA THR A 299 20.73 -2.92 1.84
C THR A 299 19.79 -2.88 3.05
N PRO A 300 19.37 -1.70 3.53
CA PRO A 300 18.42 -1.55 4.63
C PRO A 300 17.09 -2.25 4.35
N LEU A 301 16.44 -2.68 5.41
CA LEU A 301 15.20 -3.46 5.35
C LEU A 301 14.19 -2.97 6.39
N ILE A 302 12.93 -2.86 5.99
CA ILE A 302 11.79 -2.68 6.91
C ILE A 302 10.96 -3.96 6.93
N LEU A 303 10.82 -4.56 8.10
CA LEU A 303 10.01 -5.75 8.35
C LEU A 303 8.73 -5.37 9.07
N ALA A 304 7.62 -6.00 8.69
CA ALA A 304 6.41 -6.00 9.51
C ALA A 304 5.76 -7.38 9.55
N SER A 305 5.03 -7.65 10.62
CA SER A 305 4.21 -8.85 10.76
C SER A 305 2.92 -8.52 11.48
N ILE A 306 1.89 -9.33 11.26
CA ILE A 306 0.57 -9.12 11.86
C ILE A 306 0.10 -10.41 12.50
N TYR A 307 -0.57 -10.28 13.63
CA TYR A 307 -1.31 -11.36 14.26
C TYR A 307 -2.60 -10.78 14.86
N GLN A 308 -3.75 -11.19 14.31
CA GLN A 308 -5.08 -10.71 14.72
C GLN A 308 -5.20 -9.17 14.69
N TYR A 309 -5.12 -8.52 15.85
CA TYR A 309 -5.22 -7.06 16.03
C TYR A 309 -3.87 -6.40 16.36
N GLU A 310 -2.80 -7.19 16.39
CA GLU A 310 -1.47 -6.76 16.76
C GLU A 310 -0.54 -6.80 15.56
N GLY A 311 0.48 -5.95 15.60
CA GLY A 311 1.50 -5.85 14.58
C GLY A 311 2.88 -5.67 15.18
N GLN A 312 3.89 -6.04 14.41
CA GLN A 312 5.28 -5.77 14.72
C GLN A 312 5.90 -4.99 13.57
N LEU A 313 6.80 -4.07 13.89
CA LEU A 313 7.52 -3.25 12.91
C LEU A 313 8.99 -3.12 13.34
N GLN A 314 9.91 -3.41 12.44
CA GLN A 314 11.35 -3.34 12.68
C GLN A 314 12.06 -2.69 11.50
N PHE A 315 12.93 -1.71 11.78
CA PHE A 315 13.89 -1.19 10.83
C PHE A 315 15.26 -1.84 11.04
N VAL A 316 15.76 -2.52 10.02
CA VAL A 316 17.09 -3.14 9.97
C VAL A 316 17.99 -2.28 9.10
N ALA A 317 18.92 -1.55 9.73
CA ALA A 317 19.82 -0.65 9.02
C ALA A 317 20.84 -1.36 8.12
N ALA A 318 21.01 -2.69 8.27
CA ALA A 318 21.96 -3.53 7.54
C ALA A 318 23.44 -3.04 7.60
N LYS A 319 23.82 -2.38 8.69
CA LYS A 319 25.19 -1.92 8.95
C LYS A 319 25.88 -2.83 9.97
N PRO A 320 27.22 -2.97 9.93
CA PRO A 320 27.95 -3.68 10.97
C PRO A 320 27.59 -3.16 12.37
N GLY A 321 27.23 -4.08 13.28
CA GLY A 321 26.82 -3.77 14.65
C GLY A 321 25.38 -3.31 14.82
N ALA A 322 24.60 -3.11 13.75
CA ALA A 322 23.17 -2.87 13.85
C ALA A 322 22.41 -4.18 14.11
N PRO A 323 21.31 -4.16 14.90
CA PRO A 323 20.51 -5.35 15.13
C PRO A 323 19.80 -5.81 13.86
N CYS A 324 19.64 -7.12 13.72
CA CYS A 324 18.87 -7.78 12.66
C CYS A 324 17.83 -8.72 13.27
N LEU A 325 17.03 -9.38 12.43
CA LEU A 325 16.02 -10.33 12.89
C LEU A 325 16.64 -11.44 13.75
N ARG A 326 17.81 -11.96 13.34
CA ARG A 326 18.52 -13.02 14.07
C ARG A 326 19.09 -12.60 15.43
N CYS A 327 19.29 -11.30 15.66
CA CYS A 327 19.68 -10.82 16.99
C CYS A 327 18.52 -10.93 17.99
N LEU A 328 17.28 -10.90 17.50
CA LEU A 328 16.07 -11.06 18.32
C LEU A 328 15.61 -12.52 18.37
N TRP A 329 15.58 -13.18 17.22
CA TRP A 329 15.21 -14.59 17.07
C TRP A 329 16.30 -15.34 16.29
N PRO A 330 17.28 -15.95 16.98
CA PRO A 330 18.47 -16.51 16.31
C PRO A 330 18.18 -17.64 15.32
N GLN A 331 17.17 -18.46 15.63
CA GLN A 331 16.79 -19.63 14.84
C GLN A 331 15.43 -19.41 14.22
N GLU A 332 15.31 -19.76 12.95
CA GLU A 332 14.02 -19.83 12.28
C GLU A 332 13.14 -20.85 13.02
N PRO A 333 11.92 -20.45 13.45
CA PRO A 333 11.01 -21.37 14.11
C PRO A 333 10.57 -22.48 13.15
N SER A 334 10.34 -23.69 13.67
CA SER A 334 9.86 -24.79 12.83
C SER A 334 8.49 -24.46 12.23
N PRO A 335 8.16 -24.92 11.01
CA PRO A 335 6.85 -24.66 10.39
C PRO A 335 5.65 -25.12 11.25
N GLU A 336 5.86 -26.12 12.12
CA GLU A 336 4.87 -26.67 13.04
C GLU A 336 4.61 -25.75 14.25
N SER A 337 5.59 -24.91 14.60
CA SER A 337 5.52 -23.98 15.73
C SER A 337 4.90 -22.61 15.37
N VAL A 338 4.71 -22.34 14.08
CA VAL A 338 4.18 -21.06 13.58
C VAL A 338 2.69 -21.23 13.29
N GLY A 339 1.83 -20.57 14.08
CA GLY A 339 0.41 -20.47 13.77
C GLY A 339 0.22 -19.71 12.45
N SER A 340 -0.54 -20.25 11.49
CA SER A 340 -0.77 -19.53 10.22
C SER A 340 -1.78 -18.41 10.43
N CYS A 341 -1.50 -17.22 9.89
CA CYS A 341 -2.44 -16.09 9.90
C CYS A 341 -3.80 -16.45 9.28
N VAL A 342 -3.82 -17.41 8.35
CA VAL A 342 -5.03 -17.95 7.70
C VAL A 342 -5.96 -18.64 8.71
N LEU A 343 -5.40 -19.30 9.74
CA LEU A 343 -6.18 -19.98 10.77
C LEU A 343 -6.65 -19.04 11.88
N SER A 344 -5.92 -17.96 12.13
CA SER A 344 -6.21 -17.01 13.22
C SER A 344 -7.10 -15.84 12.80
N GLY A 345 -7.23 -15.57 11.50
CA GLY A 345 -7.97 -14.44 10.95
C GLY A 345 -7.26 -13.10 11.18
N VAL A 346 -7.60 -12.11 10.34
CA VAL A 346 -7.06 -10.74 10.44
C VAL A 346 -8.13 -9.72 10.09
N LEU A 347 -8.26 -8.67 10.90
CA LEU A 347 -9.16 -7.55 10.61
C LEU A 347 -8.52 -6.66 9.54
N GLY A 348 -9.23 -6.39 8.43
CA GLY A 348 -8.67 -5.75 7.23
C GLY A 348 -7.88 -4.44 7.46
N PRO A 349 -8.34 -3.50 8.30
CA PRO A 349 -7.56 -2.33 8.68
C PRO A 349 -6.19 -2.58 9.30
N VAL A 350 -5.97 -3.71 9.97
CA VAL A 350 -4.72 -4.02 10.68
C VAL A 350 -3.52 -4.01 9.72
N PRO A 351 -3.50 -4.79 8.62
CA PRO A 351 -2.47 -4.68 7.61
C PRO A 351 -2.40 -3.32 6.93
N GLY A 352 -3.54 -2.64 6.76
CA GLY A 352 -3.58 -1.28 6.22
C GLY A 352 -2.75 -0.30 7.04
N VAL A 353 -2.95 -0.30 8.37
CA VAL A 353 -2.23 0.56 9.30
C VAL A 353 -0.75 0.21 9.35
N LEU A 354 -0.40 -1.08 9.53
CA LEU A 354 0.99 -1.49 9.64
C LEU A 354 1.77 -1.25 8.33
N GLY A 355 1.15 -1.46 7.17
CA GLY A 355 1.76 -1.13 5.88
C GLY A 355 1.92 0.38 5.66
N ALA A 356 0.98 1.20 6.14
CA ALA A 356 1.17 2.66 6.14
C ALA A 356 2.33 3.08 7.07
N MET A 357 2.51 2.41 8.22
CA MET A 357 3.66 2.62 9.09
C MET A 357 4.97 2.21 8.40
N GLN A 358 5.00 1.10 7.67
CA GLN A 358 6.16 0.71 6.85
C GLN A 358 6.51 1.78 5.80
N ALA A 359 5.51 2.29 5.06
CA ALA A 359 5.71 3.36 4.09
C ALA A 359 6.27 4.63 4.75
N ASN A 360 5.77 4.99 5.92
CA ASN A 360 6.26 6.14 6.67
C ASN A 360 7.72 5.96 7.12
N GLU A 361 8.09 4.78 7.62
CA GLU A 361 9.49 4.47 7.95
C GLU A 361 10.40 4.54 6.72
N ALA A 362 9.92 4.09 5.56
CA ALA A 362 10.65 4.16 4.30
C ALA A 362 10.90 5.61 3.87
N LEU A 363 9.86 6.45 3.85
CA LEU A 363 9.98 7.86 3.50
C LEU A 363 10.89 8.60 4.48
N LYS A 364 10.78 8.35 5.79
CA LYS A 364 11.69 8.93 6.78
C LYS A 364 13.14 8.56 6.48
N TYR A 365 13.42 7.29 6.23
CA TYR A 365 14.76 6.83 5.90
C TYR A 365 15.30 7.51 4.64
N LEU A 366 14.53 7.49 3.55
CA LEU A 366 14.91 8.05 2.26
C LEU A 366 15.09 9.57 2.34
N LEU A 367 14.30 10.30 3.12
CA LEU A 367 14.45 11.74 3.31
C LEU A 367 15.58 12.09 4.31
N GLY A 368 16.11 11.13 5.05
CA GLY A 368 17.10 11.37 6.10
C GLY A 368 16.49 11.99 7.36
N LEU A 369 15.21 11.74 7.61
CA LEU A 369 14.51 12.13 8.82
C LEU A 369 14.94 11.26 10.01
N PRO A 370 14.75 11.74 11.26
CA PRO A 370 15.06 10.96 12.45
C PRO A 370 14.37 9.60 12.48
N GLN A 371 15.15 8.56 12.82
CA GLN A 371 14.67 7.20 13.07
C GLN A 371 14.90 6.83 14.54
N PRO A 372 14.09 7.36 15.48
CA PRO A 372 14.34 7.23 16.92
C PRO A 372 14.32 5.79 17.44
N HIS A 373 13.70 4.88 16.69
CA HIS A 373 13.58 3.46 17.04
C HIS A 373 14.37 2.55 16.08
N ALA A 374 15.35 3.10 15.35
CA ALA A 374 16.30 2.32 14.56
C ALA A 374 17.15 1.45 15.50
N GLY A 375 16.71 0.22 15.74
CA GLY A 375 17.32 -0.71 16.69
C GLY A 375 16.38 -1.29 17.73
N ALA A 376 15.08 -0.98 17.66
CA ALA A 376 14.05 -1.59 18.48
C ALA A 376 13.03 -2.36 17.62
N LEU A 377 12.38 -3.36 18.22
CA LEU A 377 11.13 -3.91 17.72
C LEU A 377 9.98 -3.04 18.24
N SER A 378 9.14 -2.54 17.34
CA SER A 378 7.91 -1.85 17.75
C SER A 378 6.76 -2.85 17.74
N LEU A 379 6.08 -3.01 18.87
CA LEU A 379 4.85 -3.78 19.04
C LEU A 379 3.68 -2.80 19.01
N VAL A 380 2.71 -3.05 18.13
CA VAL A 380 1.54 -2.20 17.92
C VAL A 380 0.30 -3.01 18.25
N ASN A 381 -0.51 -2.56 19.19
CA ASN A 381 -1.81 -3.15 19.47
C ASN A 381 -2.90 -2.18 18.96
N LEU A 382 -3.74 -2.63 18.03
CA LEU A 382 -4.77 -1.77 17.43
C LEU A 382 -6.12 -1.82 18.14
N ILE A 383 -6.25 -2.62 19.20
CA ILE A 383 -7.44 -2.58 20.08
C ILE A 383 -7.33 -1.36 21.01
N ASP A 384 -6.19 -1.19 21.67
CA ASP A 384 -5.96 -0.10 22.62
C ASP A 384 -5.10 1.04 22.05
N LEU A 385 -4.62 0.90 20.81
CA LEU A 385 -3.74 1.83 20.10
C LEU A 385 -2.39 2.06 20.78
N SER A 386 -1.93 1.11 21.60
CA SER A 386 -0.63 1.19 22.26
C SER A 386 0.50 0.81 21.31
N ILE A 387 1.64 1.50 21.47
CA ILE A 387 2.90 1.19 20.78
C ILE A 387 3.99 1.02 21.85
N GLN A 388 4.60 -0.15 21.89
CA GLN A 388 5.73 -0.45 22.77
C GLN A 388 6.99 -0.67 21.95
N HIS A 389 8.11 -0.09 22.38
CA HIS A 389 9.40 -0.26 21.72
C HIS A 389 10.31 -1.12 22.59
N LEU A 390 10.73 -2.26 22.06
CA LEU A 390 11.64 -3.20 22.71
C LEU A 390 13.04 -3.06 22.09
N PRO A 391 14.02 -2.48 22.80
CA PRO A 391 15.38 -2.35 22.30
C PRO A 391 16.01 -3.73 22.01
N ILE A 392 16.75 -3.84 20.92
CA ILE A 392 17.43 -5.08 20.53
C ILE A 392 18.91 -4.95 20.86
N ASP A 393 19.43 -5.84 21.70
CA ASP A 393 20.87 -5.90 22.00
C ASP A 393 21.63 -6.61 20.87
N ALA A 394 22.15 -5.81 19.93
CA ALA A 394 22.94 -6.30 18.81
C ALA A 394 24.28 -6.91 19.26
N ALA A 395 24.90 -6.42 20.34
CA ALA A 395 26.19 -6.91 20.80
C ALA A 395 26.06 -8.31 21.42
N GLY A 396 25.05 -8.48 22.27
CA GLY A 396 24.70 -9.78 22.84
C GLY A 396 24.25 -10.78 21.79
N GLY A 397 23.34 -10.37 20.90
CA GLY A 397 22.84 -11.22 19.80
C GLY A 397 23.97 -11.66 18.87
N CYS A 398 24.67 -10.71 18.24
CA CYS A 398 25.70 -10.98 17.24
C CYS A 398 26.82 -11.90 17.78
N ALA A 399 27.23 -11.73 19.05
CA ALA A 399 28.21 -12.59 19.70
C ALA A 399 27.66 -14.00 19.97
N ALA A 400 26.41 -14.14 20.41
CA ALA A 400 25.81 -15.43 20.77
C ALA A 400 25.67 -16.40 19.59
N HIS A 401 25.54 -15.89 18.35
CA HIS A 401 25.40 -16.73 17.16
C HIS A 401 26.60 -16.64 16.19
N GLY A 402 27.71 -16.01 16.57
CA GLY A 402 28.98 -16.05 15.81
C GLY A 402 29.10 -15.08 14.63
N GLY A 403 28.34 -13.99 14.65
CA GLY A 403 28.36 -12.93 13.62
C GLY A 403 27.19 -13.02 12.63
N CYS A 404 26.35 -11.98 12.56
CA CYS A 404 25.11 -12.00 11.75
C CYS A 404 25.35 -12.30 10.26
N VAL A 405 26.41 -11.74 9.65
CA VAL A 405 26.72 -11.94 8.23
C VAL A 405 27.06 -13.41 7.94
N GLU A 406 27.84 -14.04 8.82
CA GLU A 406 28.27 -15.43 8.64
C GLU A 406 27.10 -16.39 8.85
N VAL A 407 26.26 -16.15 9.85
CA VAL A 407 25.02 -16.92 10.07
C VAL A 407 24.09 -16.79 8.86
N ALA A 408 23.88 -15.58 8.36
CA ALA A 408 23.07 -15.33 7.17
C ALA A 408 23.60 -16.09 5.95
N ARG A 409 24.92 -16.08 5.71
CA ARG A 409 25.54 -16.83 4.60
C ARG A 409 25.30 -18.33 4.70
N ARG A 410 25.47 -18.92 5.89
CA ARG A 410 25.21 -20.34 6.11
C ARG A 410 23.74 -20.69 5.91
N ALA A 411 22.83 -19.83 6.38
CA ALA A 411 21.40 -20.00 6.20
C ALA A 411 21.00 -19.95 4.72
N LEU A 412 21.54 -19.00 3.94
CA LEU A 412 21.32 -18.94 2.50
C LEU A 412 21.90 -20.17 1.79
N ALA A 413 23.13 -20.58 2.09
CA ALA A 413 23.75 -21.77 1.50
C ALA A 413 22.89 -23.03 1.75
N ARG A 414 22.47 -23.25 3.00
CA ARG A 414 21.55 -24.33 3.34
C ARG A 414 20.23 -24.23 2.57
N SER A 415 19.69 -23.02 2.39
CA SER A 415 18.44 -22.81 1.65
C SER A 415 18.59 -23.03 0.13
N VAL A 416 19.79 -22.85 -0.43
CA VAL A 416 20.12 -23.25 -1.80
C VAL A 416 20.12 -24.78 -1.90
N ASP A 417 20.85 -25.45 -1.01
CA ASP A 417 20.90 -26.92 -0.96
C ASP A 417 19.51 -27.54 -0.76
N GLU A 418 18.65 -26.89 0.04
CA GLU A 418 17.26 -27.31 0.25
C GLU A 418 16.38 -27.11 -0.99
N ARG A 419 16.60 -26.08 -1.82
CA ARG A 419 15.89 -25.94 -3.10
C ARG A 419 16.29 -27.03 -4.08
N GLU A 420 17.53 -27.50 -4.03
CA GLU A 420 17.94 -28.67 -4.80
C GLU A 420 17.28 -29.97 -4.30
N ILE A 421 16.54 -29.95 -3.17
CA ILE A 421 15.72 -31.08 -2.73
C ILE A 421 14.36 -31.07 -3.44
N ASP A 422 13.71 -29.92 -3.57
CA ASP A 422 12.36 -29.84 -4.13
C ASP A 422 12.40 -29.78 -5.67
N LEU A 423 11.87 -30.81 -6.32
CA LEU A 423 11.79 -30.93 -7.78
C LEU A 423 10.36 -30.73 -8.27
N VAL A 424 10.23 -30.05 -9.40
CA VAL A 424 8.94 -29.83 -10.07
C VAL A 424 8.79 -30.84 -11.20
N PHE A 425 7.65 -31.52 -11.23
CA PHE A 425 7.21 -32.37 -12.33
C PHE A 425 5.73 -32.12 -12.58
N ASP A 426 5.33 -32.02 -13.85
CA ASP A 426 3.93 -31.87 -14.23
C ASP A 426 3.15 -33.19 -14.05
N ARG A 427 3.84 -34.32 -14.19
CA ARG A 427 3.30 -35.67 -13.99
C ARG A 427 4.32 -36.56 -13.30
N LEU A 428 3.85 -37.50 -12.47
CA LEU A 428 4.72 -38.51 -11.84
C LEU A 428 5.39 -39.43 -12.88
N ASP A 429 4.73 -39.69 -14.02
CA ASP A 429 5.29 -40.48 -15.11
C ASP A 429 6.59 -39.85 -15.65
N ASP A 430 6.68 -38.51 -15.69
CA ASP A 430 7.85 -37.79 -16.18
C ASP A 430 9.03 -37.94 -15.20
N ALA A 431 8.75 -37.96 -13.89
CA ALA A 431 9.74 -38.25 -12.87
C ALA A 431 10.29 -39.68 -13.01
N ILE A 432 9.42 -40.67 -13.24
CA ILE A 432 9.82 -42.06 -13.47
C ILE A 432 10.68 -42.15 -14.74
N ALA A 433 10.26 -41.54 -15.84
CA ALA A 433 10.99 -41.51 -17.10
C ALA A 433 12.36 -40.82 -16.97
N ALA A 434 12.44 -39.78 -16.13
CA ALA A 434 13.68 -39.10 -15.78
C ALA A 434 14.58 -39.93 -14.84
N GLY A 435 14.14 -41.12 -14.41
CA GLY A 435 14.91 -42.10 -13.62
C GLY A 435 14.78 -41.97 -12.11
N TYR A 436 13.71 -41.34 -11.61
CA TYR A 436 13.40 -41.25 -10.18
C TYR A 436 12.54 -42.43 -9.73
N ARG A 437 12.88 -42.99 -8.56
CA ARG A 437 12.06 -43.97 -7.84
C ARG A 437 11.13 -43.22 -6.89
N LEU A 438 9.83 -43.45 -7.02
CA LEU A 438 8.84 -42.75 -6.20
C LEU A 438 8.71 -43.39 -4.83
N VAL A 439 8.66 -42.55 -3.80
CA VAL A 439 8.45 -42.96 -2.41
C VAL A 439 7.28 -42.19 -1.82
N ASP A 440 6.18 -42.86 -1.55
CA ASP A 440 5.03 -42.29 -0.86
C ASP A 440 5.31 -42.23 0.65
N VAL A 441 5.31 -41.03 1.22
CA VAL A 441 5.54 -40.81 2.66
C VAL A 441 4.28 -40.46 3.45
N ARG A 442 3.10 -40.58 2.83
CA ARG A 442 1.82 -40.38 3.50
C ARG A 442 1.50 -41.52 4.47
N GLU A 443 0.58 -41.29 5.39
CA GLU A 443 0.14 -42.33 6.31
C GLU A 443 -0.82 -43.32 5.62
N ALA A 444 -0.97 -44.53 6.17
CA ALA A 444 -1.69 -45.62 5.50
C ALA A 444 -3.18 -45.29 5.21
N ASP A 445 -3.82 -44.48 6.05
CA ASP A 445 -5.19 -44.00 5.89
C ASP A 445 -5.34 -43.02 4.71
N GLU A 446 -4.34 -42.18 4.46
CA GLU A 446 -4.29 -41.31 3.29
C GLU A 446 -4.17 -42.11 1.98
N LEU A 447 -3.43 -43.22 1.99
CA LEU A 447 -3.29 -44.08 0.80
C LEU A 447 -4.61 -44.78 0.44
N VAL A 448 -5.42 -45.12 1.44
CA VAL A 448 -6.74 -45.74 1.24
C VAL A 448 -7.73 -44.73 0.65
N SER A 449 -7.73 -43.51 1.18
CA SER A 449 -8.65 -42.45 0.75
C SER A 449 -8.24 -41.82 -0.59
N ASP A 450 -6.95 -41.79 -0.89
CA ASP A 450 -6.39 -41.11 -2.05
C ASP A 450 -5.19 -41.89 -2.63
N PRO A 451 -5.45 -42.96 -3.40
CA PRO A 451 -4.40 -43.85 -3.91
C PRO A 451 -3.39 -43.13 -4.81
N MET A 452 -2.13 -43.57 -4.77
CA MET A 452 -1.09 -43.05 -5.65
C MET A 452 -1.51 -43.26 -7.13
N PRO A 453 -1.45 -42.22 -7.99
CA PRO A 453 -1.94 -42.30 -9.36
C PRO A 453 -1.04 -43.14 -10.31
N VAL A 454 0.09 -43.63 -9.81
CA VAL A 454 1.04 -44.48 -10.54
C VAL A 454 1.38 -45.74 -9.75
N ALA A 455 1.58 -46.86 -10.45
CA ALA A 455 1.95 -48.13 -9.83
C ALA A 455 3.46 -48.19 -9.51
N GLY A 456 3.83 -48.96 -8.49
CA GLY A 456 5.23 -49.24 -8.17
C GLY A 456 5.92 -48.20 -7.26
N ALA A 457 5.19 -47.23 -6.71
CA ALA A 457 5.71 -46.37 -5.66
C ALA A 457 5.96 -47.17 -4.37
N MET A 458 7.14 -46.99 -3.77
CA MET A 458 7.48 -47.56 -2.48
C MET A 458 6.76 -46.78 -1.37
N HIS A 459 6.19 -47.46 -0.37
CA HIS A 459 5.55 -46.78 0.76
C HIS A 459 6.44 -46.79 2.01
N VAL A 460 6.78 -45.60 2.50
CA VAL A 460 7.57 -45.38 3.72
C VAL A 460 6.93 -44.23 4.50
N PRO A 461 6.05 -44.51 5.49
CA PRO A 461 5.39 -43.47 6.28
C PRO A 461 6.39 -42.45 6.84
N SER A 462 6.03 -41.16 6.81
CA SER A 462 6.95 -40.06 7.15
C SER A 462 7.63 -40.24 8.50
N ALA A 463 6.93 -40.81 9.49
CA ALA A 463 7.48 -41.07 10.82
C ALA A 463 8.59 -42.14 10.85
N GLN A 464 8.62 -43.04 9.87
CA GLN A 464 9.56 -44.18 9.80
C GLN A 464 10.74 -43.92 8.86
N VAL A 465 10.75 -42.78 8.15
CA VAL A 465 11.73 -42.50 7.10
C VAL A 465 13.16 -42.52 7.63
N ALA A 466 13.42 -41.93 8.80
CA ALA A 466 14.76 -41.88 9.39
C ALA A 466 15.27 -43.28 9.77
N GLU A 467 14.41 -44.11 10.39
CA GLU A 467 14.76 -45.49 10.77
C GLU A 467 14.99 -46.40 9.55
N ARG A 468 14.32 -46.09 8.44
CA ARG A 468 14.39 -46.84 7.18
C ARG A 468 15.36 -46.20 6.18
N ALA A 469 16.26 -45.31 6.62
CA ALA A 469 17.26 -44.66 5.76
C ALA A 469 18.14 -45.68 5.00
N GLY A 470 18.39 -46.85 5.60
CA GLY A 470 19.13 -47.95 4.97
C GLY A 470 18.47 -48.57 3.73
N GLU A 471 17.21 -48.24 3.41
CA GLU A 471 16.54 -48.71 2.18
C GLU A 471 16.85 -47.82 0.96
N PHE A 472 17.47 -46.66 1.19
CA PHE A 472 17.81 -45.68 0.17
C PHE A 472 19.28 -45.82 -0.26
N ILE A 473 19.64 -46.96 -0.85
CA ILE A 473 21.05 -47.37 -1.04
C ILE A 473 21.63 -46.89 -2.38
N ASP A 474 20.90 -47.07 -3.49
CA ASP A 474 21.38 -46.74 -4.83
C ASP A 474 20.21 -46.42 -5.78
N GLY A 475 20.07 -45.14 -6.11
CA GLY A 475 19.01 -44.60 -6.96
C GLY A 475 18.75 -43.13 -6.68
N ARG A 476 17.98 -42.48 -7.56
CA ARG A 476 17.40 -41.16 -7.30
C ARG A 476 16.00 -41.36 -6.77
N TYR A 477 15.71 -40.86 -5.57
CA TYR A 477 14.42 -41.06 -4.91
C TYR A 477 13.63 -39.75 -4.90
N LEU A 478 12.37 -39.79 -5.32
CA LEU A 478 11.45 -38.67 -5.24
C LEU A 478 10.36 -39.00 -4.22
N LEU A 479 10.42 -38.32 -3.08
CA LEU A 479 9.46 -38.45 -2.00
C LEU A 479 8.21 -37.64 -2.32
N VAL A 480 7.05 -38.25 -2.09
CA VAL A 480 5.75 -37.67 -2.41
C VAL A 480 4.88 -37.70 -1.16
N CYS A 481 4.29 -36.56 -0.82
CA CYS A 481 3.23 -36.48 0.17
C CYS A 481 2.04 -35.66 -0.39
N ALA A 482 1.03 -35.38 0.43
CA ALA A 482 -0.12 -34.59 0.00
C ALA A 482 0.27 -33.17 -0.50
N SER A 483 1.08 -32.43 0.28
CA SER A 483 1.34 -30.99 0.06
C SER A 483 2.82 -30.62 -0.16
N GLY A 484 3.72 -31.59 -0.32
CA GLY A 484 5.17 -31.37 -0.45
C GLY A 484 5.89 -31.07 0.88
N ARG A 485 5.19 -30.65 1.93
CA ARG A 485 5.79 -30.30 3.24
C ARG A 485 6.46 -31.49 3.93
N ARG A 486 5.74 -32.61 4.06
CA ARG A 486 6.28 -33.83 4.71
C ARG A 486 7.38 -34.50 3.89
N SER A 487 7.21 -34.60 2.58
CA SER A 487 8.25 -35.16 1.70
C SER A 487 9.53 -34.33 1.75
N GLY A 488 9.42 -33.00 1.78
CA GLY A 488 10.57 -32.11 1.95
C GLY A 488 11.26 -32.30 3.30
N HIS A 489 10.51 -32.47 4.39
CA HIS A 489 11.11 -32.76 5.70
C HIS A 489 11.83 -34.12 5.71
N ALA A 490 11.17 -35.16 5.21
CA ALA A 490 11.70 -36.51 5.11
C ALA A 490 12.98 -36.58 4.24
N ALA A 491 13.01 -35.87 3.12
CA ALA A 491 14.20 -35.79 2.26
C ALA A 491 15.39 -35.11 2.97
N ARG A 492 15.14 -34.08 3.78
CA ARG A 492 16.19 -33.43 4.61
C ARG A 492 16.74 -34.40 5.67
N LEU A 493 15.88 -35.15 6.35
CA LEU A 493 16.31 -36.16 7.33
C LEU A 493 17.22 -37.19 6.66
N LEU A 494 16.81 -37.72 5.51
CA LEU A 494 17.61 -38.71 4.76
C LEU A 494 18.95 -38.15 4.30
N ARG A 495 19.02 -36.90 3.81
CA ARG A 495 20.29 -36.24 3.48
C ARG A 495 21.18 -36.06 4.72
N GLY A 496 20.59 -35.77 5.88
CA GLY A 496 21.29 -35.72 7.17
C GLY A 496 21.92 -37.05 7.59
N GLU A 497 21.27 -38.17 7.27
CA GLU A 497 21.78 -39.54 7.45
C GLU A 497 22.74 -39.98 6.33
N GLY A 498 23.12 -39.08 5.42
CA GLY A 498 24.11 -39.32 4.36
C GLY A 498 23.53 -39.75 3.01
N VAL A 499 22.21 -39.82 2.85
CA VAL A 499 21.56 -40.22 1.59
C VAL A 499 21.45 -39.02 0.64
N GLN A 500 22.37 -38.92 -0.33
CA GLN A 500 22.51 -37.71 -1.17
C GLN A 500 21.42 -37.55 -2.24
N ASN A 501 21.01 -38.64 -2.90
CA ASN A 501 20.13 -38.61 -4.08
C ASN A 501 18.64 -38.71 -3.73
N VAL A 502 18.21 -37.90 -2.77
CA VAL A 502 16.83 -37.85 -2.27
C VAL A 502 16.25 -36.46 -2.48
N TYR A 503 15.05 -36.44 -3.03
CA TYR A 503 14.33 -35.26 -3.48
C TYR A 503 12.88 -35.33 -3.02
N SER A 504 12.19 -34.19 -3.02
CA SER A 504 10.78 -34.05 -2.68
C SER A 504 10.03 -33.51 -3.90
N LEU A 505 8.82 -34.00 -4.14
CA LEU A 505 7.95 -33.41 -5.15
C LEU A 505 7.40 -32.08 -4.61
N ALA A 506 7.78 -30.98 -5.27
CA ALA A 506 7.32 -29.64 -4.91
C ALA A 506 5.78 -29.57 -4.94
N GLY A 507 5.17 -29.14 -3.83
CA GLY A 507 3.72 -29.07 -3.66
C GLY A 507 2.98 -30.41 -3.55
N GLY A 508 3.69 -31.55 -3.61
CA GLY A 508 3.13 -32.88 -3.43
C GLY A 508 2.08 -33.25 -4.49
N LEU A 509 1.21 -34.21 -4.16
CA LEU A 509 0.12 -34.63 -5.05
C LEU A 509 -0.87 -33.50 -5.35
N HIS A 510 -1.02 -32.53 -4.45
CA HIS A 510 -1.90 -31.38 -4.69
C HIS A 510 -1.45 -30.53 -5.89
N ALA A 511 -0.14 -30.37 -6.10
CA ALA A 511 0.38 -29.60 -7.23
C ALA A 511 0.10 -30.25 -8.60
N LEU A 512 -0.03 -31.57 -8.63
CA LEU A 512 -0.39 -32.31 -9.85
C LEU A 512 -1.88 -32.23 -10.19
N ARG A 513 -2.70 -31.78 -9.23
CA ARG A 513 -4.15 -31.57 -9.39
C ARG A 513 -4.41 -30.15 -9.82
N VAL A 514 -3.98 -29.78 -11.02
CA VAL A 514 -4.45 -28.53 -11.63
C VAL A 514 -5.96 -28.69 -11.87
N PRO A 515 -6.83 -27.79 -11.36
CA PRO A 515 -8.21 -27.74 -11.82
C PRO A 515 -8.18 -27.26 -13.28
N GLY A 516 -8.53 -28.15 -14.20
CA GLY A 516 -8.79 -27.79 -15.59
C GLY A 516 -10.03 -26.93 -15.75
#